data_AF-A0AAP1QWP0-F1
#
_entry.id   AF-A0AAP1QWP0-F1
#
_cell.length_a   1.000
_cell.length_b   1.000
_cell.length_c   1.000
_cell.angle_alpha   90.00
_cell.angle_beta   90.00
_cell.angle_gamma   90.00
#
_symmetry.space_group_name_H-M   'P 1'
#
loop_
_entity.id
_entity.type
_entity.pdbx_description
1 polymer ?
#
loop_
_entity_poly.entity_id
_entity_poly.type
_entity_poly.pdbx_seq_one_letter_code
_entity_poly.pdbx_strand_id
1 'polypeptide(L)'
;MSDYITLDLAKSHLRVLHARDDSYIELLIKAALKAVTNFIDKEFSEIQQPDGSLPEDLVFAALLIIGDMYQNRAAQTDAALYVNIACERLMFPYRKMGV
;
A
#
# COMPACT_ATOMS: atom_id res chain seq x y z
N MET A 1 -12.28 8.46 -1.96
CA MET A 1 -11.95 7.15 -2.55
C MET A 1 -10.62 7.32 -3.26
N SER A 2 -9.61 6.51 -3.00
CA SER A 2 -8.38 6.52 -3.80
C SER A 2 -8.65 5.80 -5.11
N ASP A 3 -8.31 6.42 -6.24
CA ASP A 3 -8.66 5.90 -7.56
C ASP A 3 -7.95 4.57 -7.90
N TYR A 4 -6.89 4.22 -7.17
CA TYR A 4 -6.04 3.06 -7.48
C TYR A 4 -6.34 1.79 -6.67
N ILE A 5 -6.92 1.93 -5.47
CA ILE A 5 -7.24 0.80 -4.59
C ILE A 5 -8.62 1.02 -4.03
N THR A 6 -9.52 0.08 -4.30
CA THR A 6 -10.88 0.10 -3.78
C THR A 6 -10.93 -0.41 -2.35
N LEU A 7 -11.94 0.04 -1.61
CA LEU A 7 -12.20 -0.44 -0.25
C LEU A 7 -12.43 -1.95 -0.22
N ASP A 8 -13.20 -2.48 -1.17
CA ASP A 8 -13.50 -3.92 -1.25
C ASP A 8 -12.25 -4.77 -1.49
N LEU A 9 -11.32 -4.30 -2.34
CA LEU A 9 -10.04 -4.97 -2.57
C LEU A 9 -9.20 -5.00 -1.28
N ALA A 10 -9.08 -3.86 -0.59
CA ALA A 10 -8.36 -3.79 0.68
C ALA A 10 -8.99 -4.68 1.76
N LYS A 11 -10.33 -4.71 1.86
CA LYS A 11 -11.05 -5.58 2.79
C LYS A 11 -10.85 -7.05 2.49
N SER A 12 -10.89 -7.43 1.21
CA SER A 12 -10.60 -8.78 0.75
C SER A 12 -9.19 -9.21 1.15
N HIS A 13 -8.19 -8.35 0.93
CA HIS A 13 -6.81 -8.59 1.35
C HIS A 13 -6.67 -8.79 2.87
N LEU A 14 -7.34 -7.94 3.65
CA LEU A 14 -7.33 -7.98 5.13
C LEU A 14 -8.23 -9.08 5.71
N ARG A 15 -9.03 -9.78 4.89
CA ARG A 15 -10.07 -10.74 5.30
C ARG A 15 -11.12 -10.11 6.24
N VAL A 16 -11.46 -8.85 6.00
CA VAL A 16 -12.47 -8.09 6.77
C VAL A 16 -13.83 -8.20 6.08
N LEU A 17 -14.78 -8.87 6.74
CA LEU A 17 -16.13 -9.13 6.19
C LEU A 17 -17.19 -8.12 6.65
N HIS A 18 -16.84 -7.19 7.53
CA HIS A 18 -17.77 -6.22 8.14
C HIS A 18 -17.49 -4.79 7.68
N ALA A 19 -18.44 -3.89 7.92
CA ALA A 19 -18.33 -2.47 7.54
C ALA A 19 -17.76 -1.54 8.63
N ARG A 20 -17.57 -2.03 9.87
CA ARG A 20 -17.16 -1.19 11.01
C ARG A 20 -15.84 -0.44 10.79
N ASP A 21 -14.93 -1.07 10.08
CA ASP A 21 -13.56 -0.58 9.92
C ASP A 21 -13.38 0.16 8.59
N ASP A 22 -14.44 0.36 7.81
CA ASP A 22 -14.38 0.91 6.45
C ASP A 22 -13.69 2.28 6.44
N SER A 23 -14.10 3.20 7.32
CA SER A 23 -13.48 4.52 7.43
C SER A 23 -12.01 4.46 7.83
N TYR A 24 -11.62 3.48 8.64
CA TYR A 24 -10.23 3.29 9.04
C TYR A 24 -9.39 2.72 7.89
N ILE A 25 -9.92 1.70 7.18
CA ILE A 25 -9.26 1.10 6.03
C ILE A 25 -9.08 2.15 4.92
N GLU A 26 -10.04 3.04 4.69
CA GLU A 26 -9.88 4.16 3.74
C GLU A 26 -8.73 5.10 4.10
N LEU A 27 -8.47 5.34 5.39
CA LEU A 27 -7.32 6.12 5.84
C LEU A 27 -6.01 5.36 5.60
N LEU A 28 -5.99 4.05 5.87
CA LEU A 28 -4.82 3.21 5.60
C LEU A 28 -4.48 3.17 4.11
N ILE A 29 -5.48 3.09 3.23
CA ILE A 29 -5.25 3.12 1.78
C ILE A 29 -4.54 4.43 1.38
N LYS A 30 -5.01 5.58 1.86
CA LYS A 30 -4.35 6.87 1.60
C LYS A 30 -2.92 6.91 2.11
N ALA A 31 -2.69 6.41 3.33
CA ALA A 31 -1.36 6.38 3.93
C ALA A 31 -0.40 5.45 3.15
N ALA A 32 -0.87 4.27 2.76
CA ALA A 32 -0.08 3.31 2.00
C ALA A 32 0.28 3.82 0.60
N LEU A 33 -0.68 4.39 -0.13
CA LEU A 33 -0.43 5.01 -1.42
C LEU A 33 0.63 6.13 -1.32
N LYS A 34 0.50 7.00 -0.31
CA LYS A 34 1.51 8.04 -0.05
C LYS A 34 2.88 7.44 0.29
N ALA A 35 2.93 6.35 1.06
CA ALA A 35 4.18 5.66 1.38
C ALA A 35 4.86 5.10 0.11
N VAL A 36 4.08 4.51 -0.80
CA VAL A 36 4.58 4.05 -2.10
C VAL A 36 5.13 5.21 -2.93
N THR A 37 4.38 6.30 -3.10
CA THR A 37 4.82 7.51 -3.82
C THR A 37 6.14 8.05 -3.26
N ASN A 38 6.24 8.14 -1.93
CA ASN A 38 7.46 8.60 -1.26
C ASN A 38 8.65 7.65 -1.47
N PHE A 39 8.41 6.34 -1.50
CA PHE A 39 9.47 5.36 -1.71
C PHE A 39 10.02 5.40 -3.14
N ILE A 40 9.13 5.48 -4.13
CA ILE A 40 9.52 5.49 -5.55
C ILE A 40 10.03 6.86 -6.02
N ASP A 41 9.73 7.93 -5.27
CA ASP A 41 10.08 9.32 -5.60
C ASP A 41 9.59 9.76 -6.98
N LYS A 42 8.33 9.39 -7.29
CA LYS A 42 7.62 9.74 -8.53
C LYS A 42 6.13 9.89 -8.26
N GLU A 43 5.48 10.79 -8.98
CA GLU A 43 4.03 10.89 -8.95
C GLU A 43 3.38 9.72 -9.68
N PHE A 44 2.19 9.32 -9.24
CA PHE A 44 1.48 8.20 -9.86
C PHE A 44 1.09 8.46 -11.31
N SER A 45 0.86 9.73 -11.69
CA SER A 45 0.60 10.13 -13.06
C SER A 45 1.73 9.78 -14.04
N GLU A 46 2.96 9.60 -13.57
CA GLU A 46 4.12 9.27 -14.42
C GLU A 46 4.27 7.76 -14.69
N ILE A 47 3.65 6.93 -13.86
CA ILE A 47 3.79 5.47 -13.88
C ILE A 47 2.47 4.75 -14.17
N GLN A 48 1.38 5.51 -14.29
CA GLN A 48 0.09 4.99 -14.68
C GLN A 48 0.18 4.26 -16.02
N GLN A 49 -0.56 3.17 -16.10
CA GLN A 49 -0.79 2.44 -17.34
C GLN A 49 -1.73 3.25 -18.26
N PRO A 50 -1.84 2.90 -19.56
CA PRO A 50 -2.69 3.62 -20.50
C PRO A 50 -4.18 3.67 -20.12
N ASP A 51 -4.64 2.76 -19.27
CA ASP A 51 -5.99 2.69 -18.73
C ASP A 51 -6.20 3.54 -17.46
N GLY A 52 -5.17 4.24 -16.98
CA GLY A 52 -5.17 5.04 -15.75
C GLY A 52 -4.94 4.24 -14.47
N SER A 53 -4.74 2.92 -14.56
CA SER A 53 -4.43 2.07 -13.40
C SER A 53 -2.95 2.15 -13.01
N LEU A 54 -2.64 1.79 -11.76
CA LEU A 54 -1.25 1.56 -11.35
C LEU A 54 -0.80 0.16 -11.77
N PRO A 55 0.50 -0.04 -12.00
CA PRO A 55 1.08 -1.37 -12.14
C PRO A 55 0.71 -2.27 -10.95
N GLU A 56 0.39 -3.54 -11.24
CA GLU A 56 -0.06 -4.50 -10.22
C GLU A 56 0.95 -4.66 -9.07
N ASP A 57 2.24 -4.57 -9.37
CA ASP A 57 3.32 -4.63 -8.37
C ASP A 57 3.18 -3.54 -7.29
N LEU A 58 2.88 -2.31 -7.70
CA LEU A 58 2.70 -1.18 -6.77
C LEU A 58 1.39 -1.29 -6.00
N VAL A 59 0.34 -1.82 -6.64
CA VAL A 59 -0.93 -2.12 -5.97
C VAL A 59 -0.71 -3.15 -4.86
N PHE A 60 0.01 -4.24 -5.14
CA PHE A 60 0.32 -5.26 -4.14
C PHE A 60 1.26 -4.76 -3.04
N ALA A 61 2.26 -3.93 -3.38
CA ALA A 61 3.12 -3.29 -2.37
C ALA A 61 2.30 -2.44 -1.40
N ALA A 62 1.36 -1.63 -1.91
CA ALA A 62 0.45 -0.87 -1.08
C ALA A 62 -0.45 -1.78 -0.22
N LEU A 63 -0.96 -2.90 -0.74
CA LEU A 63 -1.73 -3.87 0.04
C LEU A 63 -0.92 -4.46 1.20
N LEU A 64 0.35 -4.83 0.97
CA LEU A 64 1.24 -5.31 2.04
C LEU A 64 1.44 -4.25 3.14
N ILE A 65 1.60 -2.98 2.75
CA ILE A 65 1.73 -1.86 3.68
C ILE A 65 0.41 -1.64 4.46
N ILE A 66 -0.75 -1.75 3.81
CA ILE A 66 -2.06 -1.69 4.48
C ILE A 66 -2.20 -2.82 5.50
N GLY A 67 -1.81 -4.05 5.11
CA GLY A 67 -1.80 -5.22 5.99
C GLY A 67 -0.97 -5.00 7.24
N ASP A 68 0.25 -4.49 7.08
CA ASP A 68 1.15 -4.18 8.19
C ASP A 68 0.55 -3.13 9.13
N MET A 69 0.10 -1.98 8.61
CA MET A 69 -0.51 -0.91 9.43
C MET A 69 -1.79 -1.34 10.14
N TYR A 70 -2.60 -2.21 9.50
CA TYR A 70 -3.85 -2.68 10.08
C TYR A 70 -3.63 -3.67 11.24
N GLN A 71 -2.62 -4.53 11.13
CA GLN A 71 -2.29 -5.53 12.16
C GLN A 71 -1.42 -4.94 13.28
N ASN A 72 -0.45 -4.10 12.94
CA ASN A 72 0.56 -3.57 13.86
C ASN A 72 0.26 -2.11 14.23
N ARG A 73 -0.71 -1.91 15.14
CA ARG A 73 -1.25 -0.56 15.49
C ARG A 73 -0.53 0.15 16.65
N ALA A 74 0.54 -0.43 17.16
CA ALA A 74 1.32 0.15 18.24
C ALA A 74 2.73 0.48 17.75
N ALA A 75 3.31 1.57 18.25
CA ALA A 75 4.69 1.93 17.93
C ALA A 75 5.70 0.90 18.46
N GLN A 76 5.31 0.10 19.45
CA GLN A 76 6.10 -0.97 20.03
C GLN A 76 5.21 -2.21 20.21
N THR A 77 5.80 -3.38 20.00
CA THR A 77 5.16 -4.68 20.13
C THR A 77 6.05 -5.60 20.95
N ASP A 78 5.45 -6.55 21.67
CA ASP A 78 6.21 -7.51 22.48
C ASP A 78 7.03 -8.49 21.62
N ALA A 79 6.56 -8.76 20.39
CA ALA A 79 7.25 -9.58 19.41
C ALA A 79 8.08 -8.72 18.44
N ALA A 80 9.20 -9.28 17.97
CA ALA A 80 9.99 -8.67 16.91
C ALA A 80 9.24 -8.72 15.57
N LEU A 81 9.21 -7.59 14.87
CA LEU A 81 8.70 -7.50 13.51
C LEU A 81 9.86 -7.65 12.51
N TYR A 82 9.63 -8.43 11.45
CA TYR A 82 10.60 -8.65 10.39
C TYR A 82 10.13 -8.01 9.10
N VAL A 83 11.03 -7.33 8.42
CA VAL A 83 10.73 -6.66 7.16
C VAL A 83 10.37 -7.68 6.09
N ASN A 84 9.23 -7.48 5.44
CA ASN A 84 8.86 -8.25 4.27
C ASN A 84 9.60 -7.71 3.03
N ILE A 85 10.67 -8.39 2.64
CA ILE A 85 11.50 -8.03 1.47
C ILE A 85 10.72 -7.97 0.15
N ALA A 86 9.58 -8.66 0.05
CA ALA A 86 8.76 -8.60 -1.16
C ALA A 86 8.19 -7.20 -1.39
N CYS A 87 7.82 -6.49 -0.31
CA CYS A 87 7.26 -5.15 -0.39
C CYS A 87 8.23 -4.19 -1.11
N GLU A 88 9.49 -4.15 -0.67
CA GLU A 88 10.49 -3.31 -1.33
C GLU A 88 10.80 -3.78 -2.76
N ARG A 89 10.93 -5.10 -2.98
CA ARG A 89 11.23 -5.68 -4.30
C ARG A 89 10.20 -5.31 -5.37
N LEU A 90 8.93 -5.22 -5.00
CA LEU A 90 7.86 -4.77 -5.89
C LEU A 90 7.99 -3.30 -6.26
N MET A 91 8.47 -2.45 -5.34
CA MET A 91 8.59 -1.01 -5.57
C MET A 91 9.92 -0.60 -6.23
N PHE A 92 10.98 -1.38 -6.04
CA PHE A 92 12.34 -1.06 -6.52
C PHE A 92 12.44 -0.70 -8.02
N PRO A 93 11.80 -1.42 -8.96
CA PRO A 93 11.88 -1.12 -10.39
C PRO A 93 11.35 0.27 -10.76
N TYR A 94 10.44 0.82 -9.96
CA TYR A 94 9.79 2.10 -10.21
C TYR A 94 10.54 3.27 -9.59
N ARG A 95 11.45 3.00 -8.65
CA ARG A 95 12.18 4.01 -7.89
C ARG A 95 13.05 4.86 -8.80
N LYS A 96 12.95 6.18 -8.66
CA LYS A 96 13.89 7.13 -9.28
C LYS A 96 15.27 6.90 -8.67
N MET A 97 16.19 6.36 -9.46
CA MET A 97 17.59 6.25 -9.06
C MET A 97 18.24 7.62 -9.26
N GLY A 98 18.71 8.24 -8.18
CA GLY A 98 19.60 9.39 -8.27
C GLY A 98 20.88 8.99 -9.00
N VAL A 99 21.33 9.83 -9.92
CA VAL A 99 22.59 9.68 -10.66
C VAL A 99 23.76 10.03 -9.76
#